data_AF-A0A0C4UTH0-F1
#
_entry.id   AF-A0A0C4UTH0-F1
#
_cell.length_a   1.000
_cell.length_b   1.000
_cell.length_c   1.000
_cell.angle_alpha   90.00
_cell.angle_beta   90.00
_cell.angle_gamma   90.00
#
_symmetry.space_group_name_H-M   'P 1'
#
loop_
_entity.id
_entity.type
_entity.pdbx_description
1 polymer ?
#
loop_
_entity_poly.entity_id
_entity_poly.type
_entity_poly.pdbx_seq_one_letter_code
_entity_poly.pdbx_strand_id
1 'polypeptide(L)'
;GEVFGIHPICCRLKGQDALTKLRIVLNSAMAGKDTEKFPFAYFDRHGNSIEALLSANKRTDAEGRITGVFCFLHVTSLELQQALRVQHMSEQAATSRLKELIYVRQEMRNPLYGLMFTRKLMESTPLTEVQKQIVQTTADCQQQL
;
A
#
# COMPACT_ATOMS: atom_id res chain seq x y z
N GLY A 1 23.94 2.01 -8.15
CA GLY A 1 25.19 1.46 -7.61
C GLY A 1 25.16 -0.06 -7.71
N GLU A 2 26.34 -0.66 -7.84
CA GLU A 2 26.59 -2.10 -7.85
C GLU A 2 26.72 -2.62 -6.41
N VAL A 3 26.30 -3.87 -6.13
CA VAL A 3 26.27 -4.38 -4.74
C VAL A 3 26.82 -5.79 -4.57
N PHE A 4 26.39 -6.76 -5.38
CA PHE A 4 26.82 -8.15 -5.23
C PHE A 4 27.57 -8.61 -6.48
N GLY A 5 28.89 -8.78 -6.40
CA GLY A 5 29.71 -9.35 -7.47
C GLY A 5 31.01 -8.59 -7.75
N ILE A 6 31.86 -9.21 -8.58
CA ILE A 6 33.06 -8.62 -9.18
C ILE A 6 32.69 -8.23 -10.63
N HIS A 7 33.05 -7.01 -11.05
CA HIS A 7 32.74 -6.45 -12.37
C HIS A 7 33.11 -7.45 -13.48
N PRO A 8 32.20 -7.89 -14.39
CA PRO A 8 30.90 -7.35 -14.81
C PRO A 8 29.64 -8.10 -14.29
N ILE A 9 29.74 -8.94 -13.26
CA ILE A 9 28.64 -9.81 -12.79
C ILE A 9 28.03 -9.24 -11.50
N CYS A 10 27.57 -7.98 -11.53
CA CYS A 10 27.07 -7.30 -10.35
C CYS A 10 25.54 -7.15 -10.31
N CYS A 11 24.94 -7.43 -9.16
CA CYS A 11 23.54 -7.05 -8.89
C CYS A 11 23.44 -5.53 -8.71
N ARG A 12 22.38 -4.92 -9.24
CA ARG A 12 22.16 -3.46 -9.22
C ARG A 12 21.12 -3.07 -8.20
N LEU A 13 21.27 -1.90 -7.57
CA LEU A 13 20.20 -1.33 -6.74
C LEU A 13 19.23 -0.47 -7.54
N LYS A 14 17.99 -0.37 -7.02
CA LYS A 14 16.91 0.47 -7.59
C LYS A 14 17.27 1.94 -7.72
N GLY A 15 18.19 2.47 -6.92
CA GLY A 15 18.60 3.87 -7.00
C GLY A 15 19.59 4.27 -5.91
N GLN A 16 19.87 5.57 -5.82
CA GLN A 16 20.82 6.13 -4.86
C GLN A 16 20.31 6.06 -3.41
N ASP A 17 19.00 6.17 -3.20
CA ASP A 17 18.37 6.00 -1.89
C ASP A 17 18.64 4.60 -1.32
N ALA A 18 18.42 3.55 -2.12
CA ALA A 18 18.71 2.17 -1.73
C ALA A 18 20.19 1.95 -1.37
N LEU A 19 21.12 2.59 -2.10
CA LEU A 19 22.54 2.53 -1.78
C LEU A 19 22.86 3.23 -0.47
N THR A 20 22.24 4.39 -0.23
CA THR A 20 22.41 5.15 1.01
C THR A 20 21.91 4.37 2.21
N LYS A 21 20.72 3.78 2.10
CA LYS A 21 20.15 2.88 3.12
C LYS A 21 21.04 1.68 3.41
N LEU A 22 21.57 1.02 2.38
CA LEU A 22 22.52 -0.09 2.56
C LEU A 22 23.77 0.35 3.31
N ARG A 23 24.35 1.49 2.95
CA ARG A 23 25.53 2.05 3.64
C ARG A 23 25.23 2.36 5.11
N ILE A 24 24.06 2.91 5.41
CA ILE A 24 23.65 3.18 6.80
C ILE A 24 23.59 1.88 7.60
N VAL A 25 22.99 0.82 7.05
CA VAL A 25 22.89 -0.50 7.69
C VAL A 25 24.28 -1.08 7.94
N LEU A 26 25.15 -1.08 6.93
CA LEU A 26 26.52 -1.61 7.06
C LEU A 26 27.37 -0.82 8.05
N ASN A 27 27.30 0.51 8.01
CA ASN A 27 28.03 1.37 8.94
C ASN A 27 27.52 1.21 10.38
N SER A 28 26.21 0.99 10.56
CA SER A 28 25.63 0.71 11.88
C SER A 28 26.20 -0.58 12.47
N ALA A 29 26.29 -1.65 11.66
CA ALA A 29 26.89 -2.91 12.09
C ALA A 29 28.39 -2.75 12.40
N MET A 30 29.14 -1.98 11.60
CA MET A 30 30.54 -1.64 11.89
C MET A 30 30.71 -0.83 13.19
N ALA A 31 29.71 -0.03 13.56
CA ALA A 31 29.67 0.69 14.83
C ALA A 31 29.19 -0.20 16.00
N GLY A 32 28.99 -1.50 15.78
CA GLY A 32 28.60 -2.48 16.78
C GLY A 32 27.10 -2.71 16.93
N LYS A 33 26.27 -1.99 16.15
CA LYS A 33 24.81 -2.09 16.17
C LYS A 33 24.30 -3.00 15.05
N ASP A 34 23.94 -4.23 15.43
CA ASP A 34 23.38 -5.20 14.50
C ASP A 34 21.99 -4.76 14.01
N THR A 35 21.64 -5.17 12.79
CA THR A 35 20.35 -4.87 12.16
C THR A 35 19.72 -6.16 11.67
N GLU A 36 18.46 -6.41 12.02
CA GLU A 36 17.70 -7.58 11.58
C GLU A 36 16.53 -7.19 10.67
N LYS A 37 16.25 -8.05 9.68
CA LYS A 37 15.05 -7.98 8.83
C LYS A 37 14.80 -6.61 8.17
N PHE A 38 15.86 -5.89 7.78
CA PHE A 38 15.75 -4.62 7.06
C PHE A 38 15.17 -4.84 5.66
N PRO A 39 14.06 -4.18 5.26
CA PRO A 39 13.51 -4.30 3.92
C PRO A 39 14.49 -3.83 2.86
N PHE A 40 14.80 -4.69 1.90
CA PHE A 40 15.82 -4.46 0.89
C PHE A 40 15.36 -4.95 -0.48
N ALA A 41 15.75 -4.25 -1.54
CA ALA A 41 15.44 -4.67 -2.90
C ALA A 41 16.60 -4.38 -3.86
N TYR A 42 16.83 -5.31 -4.78
CA TYR A 42 17.88 -5.24 -5.77
C TYR A 42 17.41 -5.87 -7.08
N PHE A 43 18.14 -5.63 -8.16
CA PHE A 43 17.94 -6.29 -9.44
C PHE A 43 18.89 -7.47 -9.55
N ASP A 44 18.34 -8.63 -9.91
CA ASP A 44 19.15 -9.78 -10.30
C ASP A 44 19.89 -9.50 -11.62
N ARG A 45 20.73 -10.46 -12.03
CA ARG A 45 21.50 -10.38 -13.29
C ARG A 45 20.63 -10.34 -14.55
N HIS A 46 19.36 -10.70 -14.45
CA HIS A 46 18.39 -10.69 -15.55
C HIS A 46 17.55 -9.40 -15.56
N GLY A 47 17.78 -8.49 -14.60
CA GLY A 47 17.04 -7.24 -14.47
C GLY A 47 15.72 -7.37 -13.70
N ASN A 48 15.42 -8.53 -13.11
CA ASN A 48 14.21 -8.70 -12.30
C ASN A 48 14.39 -8.05 -10.92
N SER A 49 13.38 -7.30 -10.48
CA SER A 49 13.36 -6.76 -9.12
C SER A 49 13.11 -7.87 -8.10
N ILE A 50 14.08 -8.08 -7.22
CA ILE A 50 14.01 -9.02 -6.10
C ILE A 50 13.80 -8.23 -4.82
N GLU A 51 12.78 -8.62 -4.06
CA GLU A 51 12.53 -8.13 -2.70
C GLU A 51 13.09 -9.13 -1.69
N ALA A 52 13.76 -8.61 -0.67
CA ALA A 52 14.46 -9.41 0.33
C ALA A 52 14.46 -8.70 1.70
N LEU A 53 14.76 -9.46 2.74
CA LEU A 53 15.09 -8.93 4.05
C LEU A 53 16.59 -9.08 4.29
N LEU A 54 17.26 -7.96 4.58
CA LEU A 54 18.69 -7.90 4.89
C LEU A 54 18.89 -7.89 6.40
N SER A 55 19.74 -8.78 6.90
CA SER A 55 20.25 -8.69 8.27
C SER A 55 21.75 -8.48 8.21
N ALA A 56 22.29 -7.52 8.96
CA ALA A 56 23.70 -7.16 8.99
C ALA A 56 24.21 -7.23 10.43
N ASN A 57 25.20 -8.08 10.66
CA ASN A 57 25.76 -8.34 11.97
C ASN A 57 27.25 -8.03 11.97
N LYS A 58 27.76 -7.47 13.08
CA LYS A 58 29.20 -7.32 13.28
C LYS A 58 29.90 -8.69 13.25
N ARG A 59 31.05 -8.73 12.60
CA ARG A 59 32.00 -9.84 12.69
C ARG A 59 33.10 -9.44 13.66
N THR A 60 33.36 -10.28 14.65
CA THR A 60 34.40 -10.03 15.66
C THR A 60 35.52 -11.07 15.58
N ASP A 61 36.73 -10.68 16.01
CA ASP A 61 37.83 -11.63 16.28
C ASP A 61 37.66 -12.32 17.65
N ALA A 62 38.64 -13.15 18.04
CA ALA A 62 38.64 -13.86 19.31
C ALA A 62 38.68 -12.91 20.53
N GLU A 63 39.24 -11.71 20.34
CA GLU A 63 39.31 -10.66 21.36
C GLU A 63 38.07 -9.75 21.39
N GLY A 64 37.05 -10.03 20.55
CA GLY A 64 35.80 -9.27 20.49
C GLY A 64 35.89 -7.95 19.71
N ARG A 65 36.99 -7.68 19.01
CA ARG A 65 37.15 -6.48 18.17
C ARG A 65 36.39 -6.67 16.87
N ILE A 66 35.67 -5.64 16.43
CA ILE A 66 34.92 -5.67 15.17
C ILE A 66 35.91 -5.64 14.01
N THR A 67 35.94 -6.72 13.23
CA THR A 67 36.81 -6.90 12.07
C THR A 67 36.04 -6.78 10.75
N GLY A 68 34.71 -6.72 10.78
CA GLY A 68 33.89 -6.53 9.59
C GLY A 68 32.40 -6.66 9.85
N VAL A 69 31.64 -6.89 8.77
CA VAL A 69 30.19 -7.15 8.79
C VAL A 69 29.90 -8.43 8.03
N PHE A 70 29.02 -9.28 8.56
CA PHE A 70 28.42 -10.38 7.85
C PHE A 70 26.93 -10.11 7.59
N CYS A 71 26.47 -10.38 6.37
CA CYS A 71 25.10 -10.10 5.97
C CYS A 71 24.36 -11.37 5.57
N PHE A 72 23.11 -11.50 6.01
CA PHE A 72 22.15 -12.49 5.53
C PHE A 72 21.10 -11.82 4.66
N LEU A 73 20.82 -12.43 3.52
CA LEU A 73 19.78 -11.98 2.60
C LEU A 73 18.70 -13.06 2.55
N HIS A 74 17.51 -12.74 3.04
CA HIS A 74 16.36 -13.62 2.98
C HIS A 74 15.47 -13.19 1.82
N VAL A 75 15.50 -13.95 0.73
CA VAL A 75 14.58 -13.80 -0.40
C VAL A 75 13.38 -14.72 -0.17
N THR A 76 12.17 -14.18 -0.23
CA THR A 76 10.92 -14.94 -0.10
C THR A 76 10.80 -15.99 -1.21
N SER A 77 10.18 -17.14 -0.91
CA SER A 77 9.94 -18.17 -1.94
C SER A 77 9.13 -17.65 -3.11
N LEU A 78 9.29 -18.28 -4.27
CA LEU A 78 8.58 -17.87 -5.49
C LEU A 78 7.06 -17.95 -5.31
N GLU A 79 6.56 -18.99 -4.63
CA GLU A 79 5.13 -19.13 -4.37
C GLU A 79 4.60 -17.98 -3.50
N LEU A 80 5.36 -17.59 -2.47
CA LEU A 80 4.98 -16.48 -1.60
C LEU A 80 5.01 -15.14 -2.35
N GLN A 81 6.00 -14.90 -3.21
CA GLN A 81 6.04 -13.69 -4.04
C GLN A 81 4.85 -13.60 -4.98
N GLN A 82 4.45 -14.72 -5.59
CA GLN A 82 3.27 -14.77 -6.46
C GLN A 82 2.00 -14.50 -5.66
N ALA A 83 1.82 -15.14 -4.49
CA ALA A 83 0.67 -14.92 -3.63
C ALA A 83 0.56 -13.45 -3.18
N LEU A 84 1.68 -12.82 -2.77
CA LEU A 84 1.71 -11.41 -2.39
C LEU A 84 1.37 -10.48 -3.56
N ARG A 85 1.84 -10.76 -4.78
CA ARG A 85 1.46 -9.99 -5.97
C ARG A 85 -0.03 -10.08 -6.24
N VAL A 86 -0.61 -11.27 -6.20
CA VAL A 86 -2.04 -11.48 -6.39
C VAL A 86 -2.85 -10.74 -5.32
N GLN A 87 -2.42 -10.84 -4.06
CA GLN A 87 -3.05 -10.14 -2.94
C GLN A 87 -3.03 -8.62 -3.16
N HIS A 88 -1.87 -8.04 -3.47
CA HIS A 88 -1.72 -6.61 -3.72
C HIS A 88 -2.57 -6.14 -4.92
N MET A 89 -2.62 -6.92 -6.01
CA MET A 89 -3.50 -6.62 -7.14
C MET A 89 -4.98 -6.64 -6.73
N SER A 90 -5.38 -7.59 -5.88
CA SER A 90 -6.74 -7.68 -5.35
C SER A 90 -7.08 -6.47 -4.47
N GLU A 91 -6.18 -6.07 -3.58
CA GLU A 91 -6.32 -4.89 -2.72
C GLU A 91 -6.42 -3.59 -3.53
N GLN A 92 -5.59 -3.44 -4.56
CA GLN A 92 -5.66 -2.29 -5.46
C GLN A 92 -6.98 -2.25 -6.23
N ALA A 93 -7.45 -3.40 -6.74
CA ALA A 93 -8.73 -3.49 -7.41
C ALA A 93 -9.91 -3.17 -6.47
N ALA A 94 -9.87 -3.67 -5.23
CA ALA A 94 -10.86 -3.37 -4.20
C ALA A 94 -10.85 -1.86 -3.85
N THR A 95 -9.67 -1.27 -3.72
CA THR A 95 -9.51 0.17 -3.45
C THR A 95 -10.06 1.02 -4.59
N SER A 96 -9.81 0.63 -5.84
CA SER A 96 -10.35 1.33 -7.01
C SER A 96 -11.87 1.30 -7.04
N ARG A 97 -12.47 0.12 -6.83
CA ARG A 97 -13.93 -0.04 -6.75
C ARG A 97 -14.53 0.77 -5.62
N LEU A 98 -13.87 0.80 -4.45
CA LEU A 98 -14.35 1.60 -3.33
C LEU A 98 -14.34 3.10 -3.67
N LYS A 99 -13.32 3.60 -4.37
CA LYS A 99 -13.27 4.99 -4.83
C LYS A 99 -14.44 5.32 -5.78
N GLU A 100 -14.75 4.43 -6.72
CA GLU A 100 -15.90 4.60 -7.61
C GLU A 100 -17.22 4.65 -6.83
N LEU A 101 -17.41 3.76 -5.85
CA LEU A 101 -18.60 3.76 -5.00
C LEU A 101 -18.73 5.04 -4.15
N ILE A 102 -17.61 5.51 -3.59
CA ILE A 102 -17.58 6.77 -2.83
C ILE A 102 -17.95 7.94 -3.74
N TYR A 103 -17.42 7.97 -4.97
CA TYR A 103 -17.75 8.98 -5.95
C TYR A 103 -19.25 8.99 -6.28
N VAL A 104 -19.83 7.83 -6.62
CA VAL A 104 -21.27 7.71 -6.91
C VAL A 104 -22.10 8.20 -5.72
N ARG A 105 -21.78 7.75 -4.50
CA ARG A 105 -22.47 8.19 -3.29
C ARG A 105 -22.41 9.71 -3.10
N GLN A 106 -21.25 10.31 -3.37
CA GLN A 106 -21.05 11.74 -3.25
C GLN A 106 -21.90 12.52 -4.26
N GLU A 107 -21.94 12.08 -5.53
CA GLU A 107 -22.73 12.73 -6.58
C GLU A 107 -24.24 12.59 -6.37
N MET A 108 -24.69 11.51 -5.71
CA MET A 108 -26.11 11.32 -5.38
C MET A 108 -26.63 12.31 -4.31
N ARG A 109 -25.77 12.97 -3.54
CA ARG A 109 -26.19 13.83 -2.42
C ARG A 109 -27.04 15.01 -2.88
N ASN A 110 -26.60 15.70 -3.94
CA ASN A 110 -27.29 16.88 -4.47
C ASN A 110 -28.69 16.59 -5.02
N PRO A 111 -28.88 15.59 -5.91
CA PRO A 111 -30.23 15.26 -6.39
C PRO A 111 -31.15 14.79 -5.25
N LEU A 112 -30.63 14.06 -4.25
CA LEU A 112 -31.43 13.68 -3.09
C LEU A 112 -31.90 14.90 -2.29
N TYR A 113 -31.03 15.89 -2.04
CA TYR A 113 -31.45 17.14 -1.39
C TYR A 113 -32.49 17.89 -2.23
N GLY A 114 -32.33 17.93 -3.55
CA GLY A 114 -33.32 18.52 -4.45
C GLY A 114 -34.69 17.83 -4.35
N LEU A 115 -34.72 16.50 -4.34
CA LEU A 115 -35.95 15.72 -4.18
C LEU A 115 -36.62 15.96 -2.81
N MET A 116 -35.84 15.98 -1.72
CA MET A 116 -36.34 16.30 -0.39
C MET A 116 -36.92 17.71 -0.32
N PHE A 117 -36.26 18.68 -0.95
CA PHE A 117 -36.72 20.06 -1.01
C PHE A 117 -38.05 20.17 -1.78
N THR A 118 -38.12 19.61 -2.99
CA THR A 118 -39.33 19.66 -3.82
C THR A 118 -40.50 18.98 -3.12
N ARG A 119 -40.28 17.83 -2.45
CA ARG A 119 -41.32 17.17 -1.66
C ARG A 119 -41.85 18.08 -0.55
N LYS A 120 -40.97 18.72 0.24
CA LYS A 120 -41.37 19.68 1.29
C LYS A 120 -42.15 20.86 0.73
N LEU A 121 -41.81 21.32 -0.48
CA LEU A 121 -42.57 22.38 -1.16
C LEU A 121 -43.96 21.88 -1.58
N MET A 122 -44.10 20.64 -2.05
CA MET A 122 -45.40 20.08 -2.42
C MET A 122 -46.33 19.91 -1.20
N GLU A 123 -45.79 19.62 -0.02
CA GLU A 123 -46.55 19.52 1.24
C GLU A 123 -47.27 20.82 1.61
N SER A 124 -46.79 21.99 1.14
CA SER A 124 -47.43 23.29 1.40
C SER A 124 -48.47 23.69 0.34
N THR A 125 -48.68 22.86 -0.69
CA THR A 125 -49.67 23.11 -1.75
C THR A 125 -50.95 22.31 -1.52
N PRO A 126 -52.11 22.74 -2.06
CA PRO A 126 -53.33 21.94 -2.01
C PRO A 126 -53.19 20.67 -2.86
N LEU A 127 -53.13 19.52 -2.20
CA LEU A 127 -52.99 18.20 -2.81
C LEU A 127 -54.30 17.39 -2.70
N THR A 128 -54.61 16.61 -3.73
CA THR A 128 -55.64 15.57 -3.68
C THR A 128 -55.23 14.42 -2.75
N GLU A 129 -56.18 13.59 -2.30
CA GLU A 129 -55.88 12.45 -1.40
C GLU A 129 -54.87 11.47 -2.01
N VAL A 130 -54.98 11.19 -3.31
CA VAL A 130 -54.01 10.33 -4.02
C VAL A 130 -52.60 10.95 -4.01
N GLN A 131 -52.50 12.26 -4.24
CA GLN A 131 -51.21 12.96 -4.22
C GLN A 131 -50.59 13.03 -2.82
N LYS A 132 -51.41 13.22 -1.77
CA LYS A 132 -50.94 13.16 -0.37
C LYS A 132 -50.33 11.80 -0.05
N GLN A 133 -50.99 10.72 -0.47
CA GLN A 133 -50.50 9.36 -0.25
C GLN A 133 -49.15 9.12 -0.95
N ILE A 134 -48.96 9.66 -2.16
CA ILE A 134 -47.69 9.59 -2.89
C ILE A 134 -46.59 10.38 -2.16
N VAL A 135 -46.88 11.61 -1.72
CA VAL A 135 -45.92 12.45 -0.98
C VAL A 135 -45.51 11.80 0.34
N GLN A 136 -46.45 11.20 1.06
CA GLN A 136 -46.17 10.46 2.29
C GLN A 136 -45.35 9.20 2.01
N THR A 137 -45.68 8.41 0.99
CA THR A 137 -44.88 7.23 0.63
C THR A 137 -43.45 7.61 0.25
N THR A 138 -43.30 8.73 -0.47
CA THR A 138 -41.98 9.29 -0.80
C THR A 138 -41.21 9.69 0.47
N ALA A 139 -41.91 10.12 1.51
CA ALA A 139 -41.32 10.42 2.81
C ALA A 139 -40.68 9.22 3.47
N ASP A 140 -41.44 8.13 3.51
CA ASP A 140 -41.05 6.92 4.20
C ASP A 140 -39.86 6.27 3.48
N CYS A 141 -39.85 6.31 2.13
CA CYS A 141 -38.71 5.89 1.33
C CYS A 141 -37.45 6.75 1.59
N GLN A 142 -37.61 8.07 1.79
CA GLN A 142 -36.48 8.96 2.10
C GLN A 142 -35.85 8.68 3.46
N GLN A 143 -36.61 8.20 4.45
CA GLN A 143 -36.07 7.84 5.76
C GLN A 143 -35.22 6.57 5.76
N GLN A 144 -35.26 5.78 4.67
CA GLN A 144 -34.51 4.53 4.52
C GLN A 144 -33.14 4.71 3.83
N LEU A 145 -32.82 5.93 3.38
CA LEU A 145 -31.57 6.31 2.70
C LEU A 145 -30.55 6.89 3.68
#